data_AF-A0A0F9FKP2-F1
#
_entry.id   AF-A0A0F9FKP2-F1
#
_cell.length_a   1.000
_cell.length_b   1.000
_cell.length_c   1.000
_cell.angle_alpha   90.00
_cell.angle_beta   90.00
_cell.angle_gamma   90.00
#
_symmetry.space_group_name_H-M   'P 1'
#
loop_
_entity.id
_entity.type
_entity.pdbx_description
1 polymer ?
#
loop_
_entity_poly.entity_id
_entity_poly.type
_entity_poly.pdbx_seq_one_letter_code
_entity_poly.pdbx_strand_id
1 'polypeptide(L)'
;RTWCCYSHHCEGEKDRDLIGLVQKTTGKNFMESVQLLADMAGVDLNNQAQLSEEFLRLKQKQEMRKEIKRNKRAPVARTVSEEVLAEFEGKRSSYFADRGFSEEILDFYEVGGTTDSRGVHRETIPIRSEDGKLLTVSMRRTDSDKDPKYILLKNVHKGETLYNLDIAKDYVGEDRTLIIVEGFVDVWALCRLGVYNVVAIMGTDIVPNQAKLILKYAENATIMLDPDDAGREGVPRLVKMLEKGLNLQVIDLPDGKDPKYLTKEDLEIYFTGE
;
A
#
# COMPACT_ATOMS: atom_id res chain seq x y z
N ARG A 1 21.81 2.22 -16.44
CA ARG A 1 22.87 3.14 -15.92
C ARG A 1 22.90 4.36 -16.80
N THR A 2 22.45 5.51 -16.29
CA THR A 2 22.17 6.69 -17.13
C THR A 2 23.30 7.72 -17.06
N TRP A 3 24.10 7.73 -15.98
CA TRP A 3 25.29 8.58 -15.85
C TRP A 3 26.38 7.96 -14.95
N CYS A 4 27.58 8.54 -14.96
CA CYS A 4 28.68 8.21 -14.04
C CYS A 4 29.69 9.37 -13.92
N CYS A 5 30.37 9.49 -12.78
CA CYS A 5 31.42 10.47 -12.54
C CYS A 5 32.80 9.84 -12.77
N TYR A 6 33.51 10.29 -13.79
CA TYR A 6 34.85 9.77 -14.12
C TYR A 6 35.98 10.40 -13.29
N SER A 7 35.71 11.45 -12.53
CA SER A 7 36.75 12.15 -11.75
C SER A 7 36.91 11.56 -10.34
N HIS A 8 35.80 11.33 -9.64
CA HIS A 8 35.81 10.97 -8.22
C HIS A 8 34.81 9.84 -7.86
N HIS A 9 34.13 9.26 -8.84
CA HIS A 9 33.14 8.20 -8.61
C HIS A 9 32.03 8.57 -7.60
N CYS A 10 31.63 9.84 -7.60
CA CYS A 10 30.65 10.40 -6.66
C CYS A 10 29.23 9.82 -6.82
N GLU A 11 28.97 9.03 -7.87
CA GLU A 11 27.64 8.51 -8.16
C GLU A 11 27.11 7.50 -7.13
N GLY A 12 27.96 6.88 -6.30
CA GLY A 12 27.54 5.79 -5.41
C GLY A 12 26.94 4.60 -6.16
N GLU A 13 26.60 3.51 -5.45
CA GLU A 13 26.07 2.31 -6.12
C GLU A 13 24.59 2.46 -6.53
N LYS A 14 23.80 3.27 -5.80
CA LYS A 14 22.32 3.29 -5.86
C LYS A 14 21.67 4.50 -6.58
N ASP A 15 22.43 5.49 -7.05
CA ASP A 15 21.87 6.75 -7.59
C ASP A 15 22.30 7.05 -9.04
N ARG A 16 22.40 6.00 -9.88
CA ARG A 16 22.91 6.10 -11.27
C ARG A 16 21.82 6.36 -12.31
N ASP A 17 20.69 6.90 -11.89
CA ASP A 17 19.58 7.35 -12.73
C ASP A 17 19.50 8.89 -12.81
N LEU A 18 18.55 9.40 -13.58
CA LEU A 18 18.36 10.84 -13.79
C LEU A 18 17.93 11.57 -12.51
N ILE A 19 17.15 10.91 -11.65
CA ILE A 19 16.65 11.52 -10.42
C ILE A 19 17.81 11.68 -9.43
N GLY A 20 18.61 10.63 -9.25
CA GLY A 20 19.83 10.63 -8.44
C GLY A 20 20.86 11.64 -8.92
N LEU A 21 20.99 11.85 -10.25
CA LEU A 21 21.82 12.93 -10.80
C LEU A 21 21.31 14.29 -10.33
N VAL A 22 20.03 14.57 -10.51
CA VAL A 22 19.41 15.86 -10.13
C VAL A 22 19.55 16.10 -8.64
N GLN A 23 19.27 15.11 -7.79
CA GLN A 23 19.44 15.22 -6.34
C GLN A 23 20.88 15.61 -5.96
N LYS A 24 21.88 14.98 -6.59
CA LYS A 24 23.30 15.26 -6.33
C LYS A 24 23.76 16.62 -6.86
N THR A 25 23.28 17.05 -8.02
CA THR A 25 23.70 18.34 -8.60
C THR A 25 22.96 19.53 -8.04
N THR A 26 21.74 19.34 -7.53
CA THR A 26 20.87 20.45 -7.08
C THR A 26 20.66 20.48 -5.56
N GLY A 27 21.00 19.41 -4.84
CA GLY A 27 20.73 19.27 -3.40
C GLY A 27 19.24 19.06 -3.07
N LYS A 28 18.38 18.90 -4.08
CA LYS A 28 16.95 18.66 -3.93
C LYS A 28 16.66 17.26 -3.39
N ASN A 29 15.56 17.13 -2.66
CA ASN A 29 15.05 15.81 -2.27
C ASN A 29 14.45 15.06 -3.49
N PHE A 30 14.03 13.81 -3.28
CA PHE A 30 13.54 12.96 -4.38
C PHE A 30 12.34 13.58 -5.10
N MET A 31 11.32 14.01 -4.37
CA MET A 31 10.10 14.58 -4.96
C MET A 31 10.35 15.92 -5.65
N GLU A 32 11.18 16.78 -5.05
CA GLU A 32 11.61 18.03 -5.70
C GLU A 32 12.39 17.78 -7.00
N SER A 33 13.15 16.68 -7.06
CA SER A 33 13.90 16.28 -8.25
C SER A 33 12.99 15.69 -9.33
N VAL A 34 11.99 14.90 -8.92
CA VAL A 34 10.94 14.37 -9.81
C VAL A 34 10.10 15.52 -10.38
N GLN A 35 9.69 16.50 -9.56
CA GLN A 35 8.96 17.68 -10.03
C GLN A 35 9.79 18.50 -11.02
N LEU A 36 11.07 18.75 -10.72
CA LEU A 36 11.96 19.47 -11.62
C LEU A 36 12.07 18.78 -12.99
N LEU A 37 12.26 17.45 -12.98
CA LEU A 37 12.35 16.67 -14.21
C LEU A 37 11.02 16.68 -14.98
N ALA A 38 9.89 16.63 -14.30
CA ALA A 38 8.59 16.68 -14.92
C ALA A 38 8.29 18.04 -15.55
N ASP A 39 8.62 19.14 -14.86
CA ASP A 39 8.52 20.51 -15.40
C ASP A 39 9.38 20.65 -16.67
N MET A 40 10.60 20.10 -16.66
CA MET A 40 11.49 20.10 -17.81
C MET A 40 10.96 19.26 -18.98
N ALA A 41 10.29 18.15 -18.68
CA ALA A 41 9.69 17.26 -19.67
C ALA A 41 8.30 17.73 -20.16
N GLY A 42 7.74 18.79 -19.57
CA GLY A 42 6.36 19.21 -19.84
C GLY A 42 5.32 18.19 -19.35
N VAL A 43 5.68 17.34 -18.38
CA VAL A 43 4.80 16.37 -17.74
C VAL A 43 4.14 17.04 -16.54
N ASP A 44 2.82 17.19 -16.59
CA ASP A 44 2.06 17.68 -15.44
C ASP A 44 1.86 16.56 -14.42
N LEU A 45 2.68 16.56 -13.36
CA LEU A 45 2.53 15.62 -12.23
C LEU A 45 1.24 15.85 -11.44
N ASN A 46 0.63 17.04 -11.54
CA ASN A 46 -0.62 17.35 -10.85
C ASN A 46 -1.84 16.81 -11.62
N ASN A 47 -1.67 16.36 -12.87
CA ASN A 47 -2.76 15.81 -13.68
C ASN A 47 -3.01 14.31 -13.43
N GLN A 48 -2.91 13.89 -12.18
CA GLN A 48 -3.48 12.62 -11.69
C GLN A 48 -4.85 12.82 -10.99
N ALA A 49 -5.35 14.05 -10.90
CA ALA A 49 -6.53 14.40 -10.11
C ALA A 49 -7.81 14.62 -10.96
N GLN A 50 -8.17 13.66 -11.80
CA GLN A 50 -9.58 13.29 -11.86
C GLN A 50 -9.72 12.00 -11.06
N LEU A 51 -10.31 12.10 -9.86
CA LEU A 51 -10.78 10.90 -9.17
C LEU A 51 -11.67 10.15 -10.15
N SER A 52 -11.28 8.92 -10.51
CA SER A 52 -12.09 8.11 -11.40
C SER A 52 -13.51 8.01 -10.83
N GLU A 53 -14.53 7.93 -11.68
CA GLU A 53 -15.89 7.71 -11.20
C GLU A 53 -15.98 6.49 -10.27
N GLU A 54 -15.16 5.48 -10.54
CA GLU A 54 -15.07 4.28 -9.72
C GLU A 54 -14.51 4.57 -8.33
N PHE A 55 -13.46 5.38 -8.20
CA PHE A 55 -12.95 5.81 -6.89
C PHE A 55 -13.98 6.63 -6.11
N LEU A 56 -14.74 7.50 -6.79
CA LEU A 56 -15.81 8.26 -6.15
C LEU A 56 -16.92 7.34 -5.62
N ARG A 57 -17.33 6.33 -6.41
CA ARG A 57 -18.31 5.31 -5.99
C ARG A 57 -17.79 4.49 -4.81
N LEU A 58 -16.50 4.12 -4.85
CA LEU A 58 -15.79 3.47 -3.75
C LEU A 58 -15.87 4.27 -2.47
N LYS A 59 -15.50 5.56 -2.54
CA LYS A 59 -15.53 6.49 -1.40
C LYS A 59 -16.94 6.60 -0.82
N GLN A 60 -17.95 6.81 -1.67
CA GLN A 60 -19.36 6.86 -1.24
C GLN A 60 -19.81 5.57 -0.54
N LYS A 61 -19.46 4.41 -1.11
CA LYS A 61 -19.77 3.11 -0.52
C LYS A 61 -19.10 2.91 0.83
N GLN A 62 -17.86 3.37 0.98
CA GLN A 62 -17.14 3.30 2.24
C GLN A 62 -17.74 4.22 3.31
N GLU A 63 -18.13 5.45 2.95
CA GLU A 63 -18.82 6.37 3.87
C GLU A 63 -20.17 5.79 4.34
N MET A 64 -20.98 5.25 3.43
CA MET A 64 -22.21 4.54 3.81
C MET A 64 -21.93 3.38 4.77
N ARG A 65 -20.85 2.63 4.56
CA ARG A 65 -20.44 1.55 5.47
C ARG A 65 -20.05 2.07 6.84
N LYS A 66 -19.35 3.21 6.93
CA LYS A 66 -18.98 3.84 8.21
C LYS A 66 -20.23 4.25 8.99
N GLU A 67 -21.21 4.87 8.33
CA GLU A 67 -22.48 5.26 8.96
C GLU A 67 -23.26 4.06 9.51
N ILE A 68 -23.37 2.97 8.73
CA ILE A 68 -24.05 1.75 9.17
C ILE A 68 -23.34 1.12 10.38
N LYS A 69 -22.01 1.13 10.41
CA LYS A 69 -21.22 0.59 11.53
C LYS A 69 -21.38 1.42 12.80
N ARG A 70 -21.40 2.76 12.69
CA ARG A 70 -21.65 3.67 13.83
C ARG A 70 -23.00 3.39 14.51
N ASN A 71 -23.98 2.92 13.74
CA ASN A 71 -25.34 2.64 14.23
C ASN A 71 -25.53 1.19 14.77
N LYS A 72 -24.52 0.32 14.73
CA LYS A 72 -24.62 -1.08 15.22
C LYS A 72 -23.96 -1.28 16.59
N ARG A 73 -24.60 -2.08 17.45
CA ARG A 73 -24.19 -2.36 18.85
C ARG A 73 -22.96 -3.28 19.00
N ALA A 74 -22.20 -2.94 20.04
CA ALA A 74 -21.15 -3.65 20.79
C ALA A 74 -20.03 -4.36 20.00
N PRO A 75 -18.74 -4.09 20.33
CA PRO A 75 -17.62 -4.79 19.72
C PRO A 75 -17.71 -6.29 20.02
N VAL A 76 -17.55 -7.12 18.99
CA VAL A 76 -17.27 -8.55 19.15
C VAL A 76 -15.93 -8.65 19.88
N ALA A 77 -15.70 -9.67 20.73
CA ALA A 77 -14.51 -9.75 21.60
C ALA A 77 -13.14 -9.47 20.91
N ARG A 78 -13.06 -9.67 19.59
CA ARG A 78 -11.87 -9.46 18.76
C ARG A 78 -11.74 -8.07 18.12
N THR A 79 -12.75 -7.20 18.19
CA THR A 79 -12.75 -5.88 17.54
C THR A 79 -12.41 -4.74 18.52
N VAL A 80 -12.15 -3.55 18.01
CA VAL A 80 -11.99 -2.28 18.74
C VAL A 80 -13.18 -1.37 18.36
N SER A 81 -13.54 -0.42 19.23
CA SER A 81 -14.57 0.58 18.91
C SER A 81 -14.11 1.46 17.74
N GLU A 82 -15.00 1.75 16.79
CA GLU A 82 -14.72 2.69 15.70
C GLU A 82 -14.45 4.11 16.25
N GLU A 83 -14.95 4.44 17.43
CA GLU A 83 -14.76 5.74 18.10
C GLU A 83 -13.28 6.06 18.37
N VAL A 84 -12.42 5.03 18.51
CA VAL A 84 -10.98 5.21 18.68
C VAL A 84 -10.35 5.93 17.50
N LEU A 85 -10.92 5.82 16.28
CA LEU A 85 -10.38 6.49 15.10
C LEU A 85 -10.49 8.01 15.19
N ALA A 86 -11.50 8.53 15.91
CA ALA A 86 -11.64 9.97 16.15
C ALA A 86 -10.48 10.53 16.98
N GLU A 87 -9.77 9.70 17.75
CA GLU A 87 -8.57 10.12 18.48
C GLU A 87 -7.37 10.37 17.55
N PHE A 88 -7.38 9.81 16.34
CA PHE A 88 -6.27 9.91 15.38
C PHE A 88 -6.56 10.84 14.20
N GLU A 89 -7.83 11.15 13.97
CA GLU A 89 -8.29 12.01 12.88
C GLU A 89 -7.67 13.41 12.96
N GLY A 90 -7.25 13.96 11.81
CA GLY A 90 -6.67 15.30 11.70
C GLY A 90 -5.27 15.46 12.33
N LYS A 91 -4.64 14.37 12.79
CA LYS A 91 -3.31 14.38 13.44
C LYS A 91 -2.21 13.77 12.58
N ARG A 92 -2.48 13.48 11.31
CA ARG A 92 -1.50 12.98 10.33
C ARG A 92 -0.38 14.00 10.12
N SER A 93 0.86 13.52 9.91
CA SER A 93 1.97 14.37 9.46
C SER A 93 2.10 14.35 7.94
N SER A 94 3.03 15.14 7.37
CA SER A 94 3.29 15.12 5.93
C SER A 94 3.92 13.81 5.43
N TYR A 95 4.26 12.85 6.31
CA TYR A 95 5.05 11.66 5.96
C TYR A 95 4.57 10.90 4.71
N PHE A 96 3.28 10.65 4.57
CA PHE A 96 2.75 9.98 3.37
C PHE A 96 2.46 10.94 2.21
N ALA A 97 2.11 12.20 2.51
CA ALA A 97 1.95 13.23 1.48
C ALA A 97 3.28 13.47 0.73
N ASP A 98 4.40 13.55 1.46
CA ASP A 98 5.75 13.68 0.93
C ASP A 98 6.20 12.45 0.11
N ARG A 99 5.44 11.35 0.18
CA ARG A 99 5.63 10.13 -0.62
C ARG A 99 4.67 10.03 -1.80
N GLY A 100 3.93 11.11 -2.08
CA GLY A 100 3.06 11.21 -3.25
C GLY A 100 1.66 10.63 -3.07
N PHE A 101 1.17 10.47 -1.82
CA PHE A 101 -0.22 10.12 -1.56
C PHE A 101 -1.06 11.37 -1.34
N SER A 102 -2.16 11.49 -2.08
CA SER A 102 -3.10 12.60 -1.92
C SER A 102 -3.91 12.47 -0.63
N GLU A 103 -4.41 13.60 -0.13
CA GLU A 103 -5.26 13.62 1.06
C GLU A 103 -6.50 12.74 0.87
N GLU A 104 -7.05 12.66 -0.35
CA GLU A 104 -8.21 11.82 -0.64
C GLU A 104 -7.94 10.32 -0.46
N ILE A 105 -6.76 9.84 -0.87
CA ILE A 105 -6.36 8.43 -0.67
C ILE A 105 -6.15 8.18 0.83
N LEU A 106 -5.46 9.10 1.50
CA LEU A 106 -5.16 8.95 2.93
C LEU A 106 -6.44 8.99 3.78
N ASP A 107 -7.41 9.83 3.43
CA ASP A 107 -8.71 9.91 4.10
C ASP A 107 -9.61 8.71 3.77
N PHE A 108 -9.57 8.22 2.52
CA PHE A 108 -10.23 6.98 2.13
C PHE A 108 -9.74 5.80 2.99
N TYR A 109 -8.44 5.67 3.19
CA TYR A 109 -7.87 4.64 4.06
C TYR A 109 -7.85 5.00 5.55
N GLU A 110 -8.51 6.09 5.95
CA GLU A 110 -8.65 6.54 7.34
C GLU A 110 -7.29 6.70 8.06
N VAL A 111 -6.28 7.17 7.32
CA VAL A 111 -4.94 7.41 7.84
C VAL A 111 -4.94 8.65 8.73
N GLY A 112 -4.79 8.42 10.03
CA GLY A 112 -4.64 9.46 11.05
C GLY A 112 -3.21 9.54 11.58
N GLY A 113 -3.03 10.20 12.72
CA GLY A 113 -1.74 10.24 13.41
C GLY A 113 -1.86 10.26 14.92
N THR A 114 -0.76 9.92 15.59
CA THR A 114 -0.66 9.96 17.05
C THR A 114 0.79 10.14 17.48
N THR A 115 0.99 10.53 18.73
CA THR A 115 2.31 10.57 19.35
C THR A 115 2.38 9.50 20.43
N ASP A 116 3.35 8.58 20.33
CA ASP A 116 3.50 7.53 21.32
C ASP A 116 4.05 8.07 22.67
N SER A 117 4.04 7.23 23.72
CA SER A 117 4.48 7.63 25.06
C SER A 117 5.93 8.10 25.16
N ARG A 118 6.74 7.90 24.11
CA ARG A 118 8.14 8.36 24.02
C ARG A 118 8.27 9.66 23.23
N GLY A 119 7.17 10.29 22.84
CA GLY A 119 7.17 11.51 22.03
C GLY A 119 7.43 11.27 20.54
N VAL A 120 7.36 10.03 20.05
CA VAL A 120 7.58 9.72 18.63
C VAL A 120 6.26 9.81 17.88
N HIS A 121 6.23 10.64 16.82
CA HIS A 121 5.07 10.72 15.94
C HIS A 121 4.91 9.44 15.11
N ARG A 122 3.65 9.00 14.96
CA ARG A 122 3.28 7.82 14.20
C ARG A 122 2.04 8.08 13.36
N GLU A 123 2.09 7.68 12.09
CA GLU A 123 0.88 7.58 11.28
C GLU A 123 0.09 6.34 11.71
N THR A 124 -1.24 6.48 11.78
CA THR A 124 -2.14 5.43 12.22
C THR A 124 -2.92 4.87 11.04
N ILE A 125 -2.94 3.55 10.89
CA ILE A 125 -3.53 2.83 9.76
C ILE A 125 -4.52 1.81 10.33
N PRO A 126 -5.83 2.00 10.13
CA PRO A 126 -6.84 1.05 10.59
C PRO A 126 -6.69 -0.32 9.93
N ILE A 127 -6.78 -1.38 10.72
CA ILE A 127 -6.79 -2.77 10.24
C ILE A 127 -8.18 -3.33 10.49
N ARG A 128 -8.84 -3.78 9.43
CA ARG A 128 -10.23 -4.24 9.44
C ARG A 128 -10.32 -5.73 9.16
N SER A 129 -11.37 -6.39 9.67
CA SER A 129 -11.71 -7.77 9.31
C SER A 129 -12.27 -7.85 7.90
N GLU A 130 -12.46 -9.05 7.35
CA GLU A 130 -13.11 -9.23 6.03
C GLU A 130 -14.50 -8.56 5.94
N ASP A 131 -15.21 -8.42 7.06
CA ASP A 131 -16.52 -7.75 7.15
C ASP A 131 -16.42 -6.23 7.44
N GLY A 132 -15.20 -5.70 7.46
CA GLY A 132 -14.91 -4.28 7.68
C GLY A 132 -14.93 -3.84 9.15
N LYS A 133 -15.04 -4.74 10.12
CA LYS A 133 -15.00 -4.35 11.54
C LYS A 133 -13.58 -3.97 11.95
N LEU A 134 -13.37 -2.86 12.64
CA LEU A 134 -12.06 -2.48 13.14
C LEU A 134 -11.48 -3.55 14.09
N LEU A 135 -10.37 -4.16 13.71
CA LEU A 135 -9.66 -5.15 14.52
C LEU A 135 -8.61 -4.50 15.42
N THR A 136 -7.85 -3.55 14.86
CA THR A 136 -6.80 -2.80 15.53
C THR A 136 -6.36 -1.61 14.67
N VAL A 137 -5.40 -0.84 15.17
CA VAL A 137 -4.75 0.25 14.43
C VAL A 137 -3.25 0.01 14.44
N SER A 138 -2.65 -0.01 13.26
CA SER A 138 -1.20 -0.07 13.07
C SER A 138 -0.61 1.33 13.13
N MET A 139 0.46 1.53 13.88
CA MET A 139 1.09 2.83 14.08
C MET A 139 2.52 2.81 13.55
N ARG A 140 2.72 3.43 12.38
CA ARG A 140 4.01 3.54 11.69
C ARG A 140 4.76 4.75 12.23
N ARG A 141 5.95 4.55 12.80
CA ARG A 141 6.83 5.68 13.12
C ARG A 141 7.23 6.45 11.87
N THR A 142 7.39 7.77 11.99
CA THR A 142 7.72 8.66 10.87
C THR A 142 9.10 9.29 10.96
N ASP A 143 9.75 9.21 12.12
CA ASP A 143 11.02 9.87 12.44
C ASP A 143 12.27 9.12 11.96
N SER A 144 12.19 7.80 11.80
CA SER A 144 13.28 6.95 11.33
C SER A 144 12.78 5.55 10.95
N ASP A 145 13.65 4.77 10.31
CA ASP A 145 13.40 3.35 10.01
C ASP A 145 13.88 2.40 11.12
N LYS A 146 14.08 2.89 12.36
CA LYS A 146 14.49 2.05 13.50
C LYS A 146 13.36 1.13 13.97
N ASP A 147 13.71 -0.07 14.38
CA ASP A 147 12.73 -1.02 14.89
C ASP A 147 12.20 -0.70 16.30
N PRO A 148 10.93 -1.06 16.60
CA PRO A 148 9.95 -1.56 15.64
C PRO A 148 9.36 -0.42 14.78
N LYS A 149 9.38 -0.61 13.45
CA LYS A 149 8.76 0.35 12.50
C LYS A 149 7.25 0.50 12.71
N TYR A 150 6.57 -0.60 12.99
CA TYR A 150 5.13 -0.66 13.25
C TYR A 150 4.83 -1.23 14.64
N ILE A 151 3.88 -0.62 15.32
CA ILE A 151 3.27 -1.16 16.55
C ILE A 151 1.75 -1.25 16.37
N LEU A 152 1.10 -2.14 17.11
CA LEU A 152 -0.36 -2.29 17.05
C LEU A 152 -1.00 -1.74 18.33
N LEU A 153 -2.13 -1.05 18.19
CA LEU A 153 -2.95 -0.60 19.33
C LEU A 153 -3.41 -1.79 20.19
N LYS A 154 -3.89 -2.83 19.53
CA LYS A 154 -4.32 -4.12 20.11
C LYS A 154 -3.67 -5.25 19.32
N ASN A 155 -3.14 -6.26 20.03
CA ASN A 155 -2.64 -7.46 19.36
C ASN A 155 -3.79 -8.18 18.65
N VAL A 156 -3.54 -8.55 17.39
CA VAL A 156 -4.48 -9.30 16.55
C VAL A 156 -3.75 -10.48 15.91
N HIS A 157 -4.52 -11.49 15.50
CA HIS A 157 -4.00 -12.61 14.73
C HIS A 157 -3.72 -12.15 13.30
N LYS A 158 -2.53 -11.56 13.07
CA LYS A 158 -2.08 -11.09 11.76
C LYS A 158 -2.24 -12.17 10.67
N GLY A 159 -1.97 -13.42 11.04
CA GLY A 159 -2.14 -14.58 10.17
C GLY A 159 -3.57 -14.94 9.77
N GLU A 160 -4.58 -14.30 10.37
CA GLU A 160 -6.00 -14.46 10.03
C GLU A 160 -6.56 -13.17 9.39
N THR A 161 -5.70 -12.29 8.90
CA THR A 161 -6.11 -10.99 8.35
C THR A 161 -5.27 -10.66 7.13
N LEU A 162 -5.95 -10.14 6.10
CA LEU A 162 -5.35 -9.50 4.95
C LEU A 162 -5.77 -8.04 4.98
N TYR A 163 -4.82 -7.13 4.83
CA TYR A 163 -5.16 -5.72 4.75
C TYR A 163 -5.99 -5.46 3.49
N ASN A 164 -6.95 -4.54 3.59
CA ASN A 164 -7.84 -4.11 2.51
C ASN A 164 -8.83 -5.16 1.97
N LEU A 165 -8.92 -6.36 2.58
CA LEU A 165 -9.82 -7.40 2.08
C LEU A 165 -11.31 -7.00 2.14
N ASP A 166 -11.72 -6.16 3.09
CA ASP A 166 -13.10 -5.67 3.22
C ASP A 166 -13.53 -4.77 2.06
N ILE A 167 -12.58 -4.14 1.39
CA ILE A 167 -12.79 -3.33 0.19
C ILE A 167 -12.53 -4.19 -1.05
N ALA A 168 -11.34 -4.80 -1.15
CA ALA A 168 -10.87 -5.50 -2.34
C ALA A 168 -11.78 -6.64 -2.81
N LYS A 169 -12.41 -7.38 -1.87
CA LYS A 169 -13.30 -8.50 -2.20
C LYS A 169 -14.51 -8.11 -3.04
N ASP A 170 -14.90 -6.82 -3.03
CA ASP A 170 -16.02 -6.33 -3.82
C ASP A 170 -15.62 -5.91 -5.24
N TYR A 171 -14.32 -5.87 -5.55
CA TYR A 171 -13.76 -5.41 -6.83
C TYR A 171 -13.04 -6.52 -7.59
N VAL A 172 -13.18 -7.77 -7.13
CA VAL A 172 -12.55 -8.93 -7.78
C VAL A 172 -13.13 -9.21 -9.18
N GLY A 173 -14.24 -8.57 -9.56
CA GLY A 173 -14.89 -8.72 -10.86
C GLY A 173 -15.55 -10.09 -11.05
N GLU A 174 -15.99 -10.35 -12.28
CA GLU A 174 -16.51 -11.68 -12.67
C GLU A 174 -15.42 -12.75 -12.65
N ASP A 175 -14.19 -12.36 -12.99
CA ASP A 175 -13.02 -13.26 -12.98
C ASP A 175 -12.54 -13.58 -11.55
N ARG A 176 -13.09 -12.93 -10.52
CA ARG A 176 -12.73 -13.18 -9.11
C ARG A 176 -11.22 -13.13 -8.88
N THR A 177 -10.57 -12.08 -9.36
CA THR A 177 -9.12 -11.89 -9.26
C THR A 177 -8.75 -11.04 -8.05
N LEU A 178 -7.75 -11.48 -7.27
CA LEU A 178 -7.09 -10.67 -6.24
C LEU A 178 -5.62 -10.42 -6.58
N ILE A 179 -5.14 -9.21 -6.31
CA ILE A 179 -3.71 -8.87 -6.37
C ILE A 179 -3.15 -8.88 -4.95
N ILE A 180 -2.03 -9.58 -4.74
CA ILE A 180 -1.40 -9.79 -3.45
C ILE A 180 -0.08 -9.02 -3.42
N VAL A 181 0.03 -8.08 -2.48
CA VAL A 181 1.22 -7.23 -2.25
C VAL A 181 1.71 -7.35 -0.80
N GLU A 182 2.86 -6.75 -0.48
CA GLU A 182 3.43 -6.80 0.87
C GLU A 182 2.86 -5.77 1.83
N GLY A 183 2.79 -4.50 1.42
CA GLY A 183 2.53 -3.39 2.31
C GLY A 183 1.20 -2.66 2.09
N PHE A 184 0.83 -1.88 3.11
CA PHE A 184 -0.31 -0.94 3.00
C PHE A 184 -0.08 0.09 1.89
N VAL A 185 1.16 0.53 1.75
CA VAL A 185 1.58 1.56 0.79
C VAL A 185 1.39 1.06 -0.63
N ASP A 186 1.66 -0.21 -0.91
CA ASP A 186 1.46 -0.83 -2.22
C ASP A 186 -0.02 -0.90 -2.58
N VAL A 187 -0.89 -1.22 -1.62
CA VAL A 187 -2.34 -1.16 -1.81
C VAL A 187 -2.79 0.25 -2.18
N TRP A 188 -2.31 1.27 -1.46
CA TRP A 188 -2.69 2.65 -1.74
C TRP A 188 -2.17 3.13 -3.10
N ALA A 189 -0.96 2.70 -3.45
CA ALA A 189 -0.30 3.06 -4.70
C ALA A 189 -0.96 2.41 -5.92
N LEU A 190 -1.51 1.20 -5.78
CA LEU A 190 -2.31 0.58 -6.83
C LEU A 190 -3.73 1.16 -6.87
N CYS A 191 -4.30 1.51 -5.71
CA CYS A 191 -5.60 2.17 -5.62
C CYS A 191 -5.61 3.52 -6.35
N ARG A 192 -4.56 4.36 -6.20
CA ARG A 192 -4.44 5.62 -6.96
C ARG A 192 -4.37 5.41 -8.48
N LEU A 193 -3.96 4.22 -8.93
CA LEU A 193 -3.90 3.86 -10.35
C LEU A 193 -5.20 3.25 -10.87
N GLY A 194 -6.22 3.10 -10.03
CA GLY A 194 -7.51 2.53 -10.39
C GLY A 194 -7.64 1.03 -10.15
N VAL A 195 -6.70 0.43 -9.42
CA VAL A 195 -6.69 -1.00 -9.12
C VAL A 195 -7.14 -1.22 -7.68
N TYR A 196 -8.34 -1.78 -7.51
CA TYR A 196 -9.02 -1.82 -6.20
C TYR A 196 -9.11 -3.20 -5.56
N ASN A 197 -8.87 -4.26 -6.32
CA ASN A 197 -8.87 -5.66 -5.88
C ASN A 197 -7.53 -6.11 -5.27
N VAL A 198 -6.86 -5.21 -4.53
CA VAL A 198 -5.53 -5.45 -3.96
C VAL A 198 -5.62 -5.73 -2.46
N VAL A 199 -4.94 -6.77 -2.00
CA VAL A 199 -4.79 -7.10 -0.58
C VAL A 199 -3.32 -7.15 -0.18
N ALA A 200 -3.00 -6.71 1.04
CA ALA A 200 -1.64 -6.83 1.58
C ALA A 200 -1.53 -7.96 2.60
N ILE A 201 -0.45 -8.73 2.54
CA ILE A 201 -0.13 -9.72 3.57
C ILE A 201 0.27 -9.02 4.88
N MET A 202 -0.24 -9.53 5.99
CA MET A 202 0.04 -8.97 7.31
C MET A 202 1.23 -9.69 7.96
N GLY A 203 2.46 -9.24 7.70
CA GLY A 203 3.68 -9.82 8.26
C GLY A 203 4.69 -10.24 7.18
N THR A 204 5.74 -10.96 7.58
CA THR A 204 6.85 -11.37 6.69
C THR A 204 6.53 -12.60 5.85
N ASP A 205 5.57 -13.42 6.25
CA ASP A 205 5.20 -14.63 5.54
C ASP A 205 3.69 -14.81 5.51
N ILE A 206 3.17 -15.25 4.36
CA ILE A 206 1.79 -15.73 4.30
C ILE A 206 1.65 -17.00 5.13
N VAL A 207 0.56 -17.09 5.90
CA VAL A 207 0.24 -18.28 6.68
C VAL A 207 -1.04 -18.96 6.16
N PRO A 208 -1.28 -20.25 6.48
CA PRO A 208 -2.40 -21.02 5.92
C PRO A 208 -3.78 -20.37 6.09
N ASN A 209 -4.00 -19.61 7.15
CA ASN A 209 -5.27 -18.94 7.38
C ASN A 209 -5.49 -17.73 6.45
N GLN A 210 -4.44 -16.99 6.06
CA GLN A 210 -4.53 -15.97 5.01
C GLN A 210 -4.82 -16.62 3.65
N ALA A 211 -4.17 -17.75 3.33
CA ALA A 211 -4.45 -18.47 2.09
C ALA A 211 -5.93 -18.91 1.99
N LYS A 212 -6.53 -19.38 3.10
CA LYS A 212 -7.97 -19.69 3.15
C LYS A 212 -8.85 -18.47 2.88
N LEU A 213 -8.46 -17.28 3.34
CA LEU A 213 -9.19 -16.04 3.03
C LEU A 213 -9.12 -15.73 1.54
N ILE A 214 -7.94 -15.85 0.92
CA ILE A 214 -7.78 -15.61 -0.52
C ILE A 214 -8.66 -16.59 -1.31
N LEU A 215 -8.56 -17.89 -1.03
CA LEU A 215 -9.33 -18.96 -1.68
C LEU A 215 -10.84 -18.79 -1.54
N LYS A 216 -11.31 -18.11 -0.48
CA LYS A 216 -12.73 -17.84 -0.27
C LYS A 216 -13.27 -16.77 -1.24
N TYR A 217 -12.45 -15.79 -1.59
CA TYR A 217 -12.88 -14.62 -2.36
C TYR A 217 -12.41 -14.62 -3.81
N ALA A 218 -11.34 -15.34 -4.13
CA ALA A 218 -10.74 -15.36 -5.45
C ALA A 218 -10.76 -16.75 -6.10
N GLU A 219 -10.71 -16.76 -7.43
CA GLU A 219 -10.40 -17.92 -8.28
C GLU A 219 -9.07 -17.70 -9.04
N ASN A 220 -8.65 -16.44 -9.19
CA ASN A 220 -7.39 -16.03 -9.77
C ASN A 220 -6.62 -15.16 -8.78
N ALA A 221 -5.29 -15.28 -8.75
CA ALA A 221 -4.47 -14.36 -7.96
C ALA A 221 -3.19 -13.94 -8.69
N THR A 222 -2.91 -12.65 -8.63
CA THR A 222 -1.66 -12.06 -9.10
C THR A 222 -0.79 -11.74 -7.89
N ILE A 223 0.40 -12.33 -7.83
CA ILE A 223 1.39 -12.11 -6.78
C ILE A 223 2.38 -11.04 -7.27
N MET A 224 2.48 -9.95 -6.52
CA MET A 224 3.34 -8.80 -6.84
C MET A 224 3.97 -8.31 -5.53
N LEU A 225 5.03 -9.01 -5.10
CA LEU A 225 5.76 -8.71 -3.87
C LEU A 225 6.94 -7.77 -4.14
N ASP A 226 7.53 -7.24 -3.07
CA ASP A 226 8.70 -6.37 -3.19
C ASP A 226 9.87 -7.20 -3.75
N PRO A 227 10.77 -6.61 -4.57
CA PRO A 227 11.85 -7.33 -5.19
C PRO A 227 13.04 -7.53 -4.24
N ASP A 228 12.87 -7.36 -2.93
CA ASP A 228 13.91 -7.57 -1.94
C ASP A 228 14.11 -9.08 -1.62
N ASP A 229 15.05 -9.40 -0.73
CA ASP A 229 15.30 -10.79 -0.35
C ASP A 229 14.06 -11.46 0.26
N ALA A 230 13.29 -10.73 1.07
CA ALA A 230 12.11 -11.28 1.74
C ALA A 230 10.98 -11.56 0.74
N GLY A 231 10.72 -10.64 -0.19
CA GLY A 231 9.70 -10.81 -1.22
C GLY A 231 10.05 -11.93 -2.20
N ARG A 232 11.30 -12.00 -2.67
CA ARG A 232 11.78 -13.10 -3.54
C ARG A 232 11.66 -14.47 -2.88
N GLU A 233 11.95 -14.56 -1.59
CA GLU A 233 11.76 -15.80 -0.84
C GLU A 233 10.28 -16.10 -0.55
N GLY A 234 9.45 -15.06 -0.45
CA GLY A 234 8.01 -15.14 -0.18
C GLY A 234 7.20 -15.66 -1.37
N VAL A 235 7.58 -15.31 -2.61
CA VAL A 235 6.83 -15.70 -3.83
C VAL A 235 6.69 -17.23 -3.95
N PRO A 236 7.76 -18.06 -3.89
CA PRO A 236 7.61 -19.51 -3.98
C PRO A 236 6.75 -20.11 -2.86
N ARG A 237 6.78 -19.50 -1.67
CA ARG A 237 5.94 -19.93 -0.53
C ARG A 237 4.46 -19.66 -0.82
N LEU A 238 4.14 -18.47 -1.32
CA LEU A 238 2.80 -18.08 -1.76
C LEU A 238 2.27 -18.99 -2.86
N VAL A 239 3.07 -19.21 -3.92
CA VAL A 239 2.71 -20.08 -5.04
C VAL A 239 2.35 -21.47 -4.54
N LYS A 240 3.23 -22.10 -3.76
CA LYS A 240 3.01 -23.45 -3.21
C LYS A 240 1.73 -23.56 -2.37
N MET A 241 1.34 -22.49 -1.69
CA MET A 241 0.15 -22.47 -0.84
C MET A 241 -1.14 -22.29 -1.63
N LEU A 242 -1.10 -21.59 -2.77
CA LEU A 242 -2.28 -21.15 -3.50
C LEU A 242 -2.50 -21.90 -4.83
N GLU A 243 -1.45 -22.49 -5.42
CA GLU A 243 -1.46 -23.11 -6.76
C GLU A 243 -2.47 -24.24 -6.93
N LYS A 244 -2.90 -24.86 -5.82
CA LYS A 244 -3.88 -25.97 -5.85
C LYS A 244 -5.33 -25.51 -5.93
N GLY A 245 -5.60 -24.23 -5.70
CA GLY A 245 -6.96 -23.71 -5.62
C GLY A 245 -7.21 -22.43 -6.39
N LEU A 246 -6.17 -21.80 -6.95
CA LEU A 246 -6.26 -20.57 -7.74
C LEU A 246 -5.42 -20.71 -9.01
N ASN A 247 -5.82 -20.01 -10.07
CA ASN A 247 -4.89 -19.73 -11.17
C ASN A 247 -3.98 -18.58 -10.73
N LEU A 248 -2.67 -18.81 -10.80
CA LEU A 248 -1.68 -17.86 -10.29
C LEU A 248 -0.92 -17.20 -11.44
N GLN A 249 -0.78 -15.88 -11.33
CA GLN A 249 0.19 -15.10 -12.09
C GLN A 249 1.20 -14.51 -11.10
N VAL A 250 2.48 -14.60 -11.42
CA VAL A 250 3.54 -13.91 -10.69
C VAL A 250 4.03 -12.77 -11.57
N ILE A 251 4.02 -11.55 -11.04
CA ILE A 251 4.61 -10.39 -11.70
C ILE A 251 5.95 -10.12 -11.01
N ASP A 252 7.03 -10.47 -11.70
CA ASP A 252 8.36 -10.04 -11.33
C ASP A 252 8.57 -8.63 -11.89
N LEU A 253 8.57 -7.62 -11.01
CA LEU A 253 8.75 -6.23 -11.42
C LEU A 253 10.18 -6.02 -11.98
N PRO A 254 10.33 -5.68 -13.28
CA PRO A 254 11.61 -5.36 -13.90
C PRO A 254 12.34 -4.24 -13.15
N ASP A 255 13.68 -4.28 -13.22
CA ASP A 255 14.59 -3.34 -12.56
C ASP A 255 14.53 -3.31 -11.03
N GLY A 256 13.78 -4.22 -10.39
CA GLY A 256 13.65 -4.25 -8.94
C GLY A 256 12.88 -3.05 -8.39
N LYS A 257 11.89 -2.55 -9.15
CA LYS A 257 10.92 -1.55 -8.64
C LYS A 257 9.98 -2.19 -7.62
N ASP A 258 9.68 -1.47 -6.54
CA ASP A 258 8.56 -1.84 -5.64
C ASP A 258 7.20 -1.52 -6.28
N PRO A 259 6.12 -2.26 -5.93
CA PRO A 259 4.77 -2.02 -6.44
C PRO A 259 4.30 -0.57 -6.18
N LYS A 260 4.70 0.04 -5.06
CA LYS A 260 4.38 1.45 -4.77
C LYS A 260 4.90 2.48 -5.76
N TYR A 261 5.87 2.12 -6.60
CA TYR A 261 6.46 3.00 -7.61
C TYR A 261 5.90 2.80 -9.02
N LEU A 262 4.93 1.89 -9.20
CA LEU A 262 4.32 1.66 -10.50
C LEU A 262 3.53 2.88 -11.00
N THR A 263 3.54 3.05 -12.32
CA THR A 263 2.71 4.01 -13.07
C THR A 263 1.56 3.31 -13.78
N LYS A 264 0.70 4.07 -14.48
CA LYS A 264 -0.37 3.48 -15.30
C LYS A 264 0.20 2.69 -16.49
N GLU A 265 1.25 3.21 -17.11
CA GLU A 265 1.94 2.55 -18.22
C GLU A 265 2.59 1.23 -17.75
N ASP A 266 3.20 1.22 -16.57
CA ASP A 266 3.70 -0.01 -15.96
C ASP A 266 2.57 -1.06 -15.81
N LEU A 267 1.38 -0.66 -15.36
CA LEU A 267 0.24 -1.59 -15.21
C LEU A 267 -0.25 -2.15 -16.54
N GLU A 268 -0.31 -1.34 -17.61
CA GLU A 268 -0.66 -1.82 -18.94
C GLU A 268 0.31 -2.93 -19.36
N ILE A 269 1.62 -2.67 -19.29
CA ILE A 269 2.66 -3.66 -19.64
C ILE A 269 2.49 -4.96 -18.85
N TYR A 270 2.32 -4.89 -17.52
CA TYR A 270 2.31 -6.11 -16.69
C TYR A 270 0.98 -6.89 -16.70
N PHE A 271 -0.15 -6.22 -16.97
CA PHE A 271 -1.47 -6.87 -16.94
C PHE A 271 -2.07 -7.15 -18.33
N THR A 272 -1.64 -6.45 -19.38
CA THR A 272 -2.11 -6.69 -20.76
C THR A 272 -1.09 -7.42 -21.63
N GLY A 273 0.20 -7.40 -21.26
CA GLY A 273 1.27 -8.11 -21.97
C GLY A 273 1.67 -7.50 -23.31
N GLU A 274 1.37 -6.22 -23.53
CA GLU A 274 1.84 -5.42 -24.68
C GLU A 274 3.18 -4.71 -24.40
#